data_AF-A0A133S110-F1
#
_entry.id   AF-A0A133S110-F1
#
_cell.length_a   1.000
_cell.length_b   1.000
_cell.length_c   1.000
_cell.angle_alpha   90.00
_cell.angle_beta   90.00
_cell.angle_gamma   90.00
#
_symmetry.space_group_name_H-M   'P 1'
#
loop_
_entity.id
_entity.type
_entity.pdbx_description
1 polymer ?
#
loop_
_entity_poly.entity_id
_entity_poly.type
_entity_poly.pdbx_seq_one_letter_code
_entity_poly.pdbx_strand_id
1 'polypeptide(L)'
;FDKVTVGGIVLDKNTGINAGGKEIKGVANATSADAAVNKGQLDAAVLSAAGGALSIEKVEAGSVANGKLAAGDNNLASVSGLTGTAKNETYTVTVSENAVKAVAQTAAQDAVKVAGTGLATVSDATAAGVKTYTVNVDEGKLVIDDTTGKIGANGATQGTTQGKNGVATTQDVASVVNSAIDKTKQALTDAKHDFAGDDATVISRKHGEQLNIKGGASTTATDLTSGNIAVVGDTTTGTLNIKLAKALTGLTSATYTDAAGNTQTVTGGSSTITDGAGNTTTITKGGMTTTDGTNTTTVAPAGVTATDGTNTVKLTGSGIDAGNTQI
;
A
#
# COMPACT_ATOMS: atom_id res chain seq x y z
N PHE A 1 120.17 -57.59 -12.78
CA PHE A 1 120.37 -56.19 -13.18
C PHE A 1 119.25 -55.36 -12.58
N ASP A 2 119.56 -54.21 -11.96
CA ASP A 2 118.54 -53.34 -11.34
C ASP A 2 117.76 -52.51 -12.36
N LYS A 3 118.36 -52.28 -13.54
CA LYS A 3 117.78 -51.55 -14.66
C LYS A 3 118.28 -52.14 -15.97
N VAL A 4 117.38 -52.31 -16.93
CA VAL A 4 117.69 -52.69 -18.31
C VAL A 4 117.18 -51.59 -19.22
N THR A 5 118.02 -51.11 -20.11
CA THR A 5 117.66 -50.09 -21.10
C THR A 5 118.01 -50.61 -22.48
N VAL A 6 117.01 -50.65 -23.36
CA VAL A 6 117.17 -51.10 -24.75
C VAL A 6 116.60 -50.00 -25.63
N GLY A 7 117.49 -49.22 -26.24
CA GLY A 7 117.11 -47.96 -26.88
C GLY A 7 116.46 -46.99 -25.89
N GLY A 8 115.30 -46.45 -26.24
CA GLY A 8 114.52 -45.55 -25.39
C GLY A 8 113.56 -46.22 -24.41
N ILE A 9 113.54 -47.55 -24.33
CA ILE A 9 112.68 -48.33 -23.42
C ILE A 9 113.48 -48.69 -22.17
N VAL A 10 112.87 -48.48 -21.00
CA VAL A 10 113.50 -48.72 -19.70
C VAL A 10 112.64 -49.69 -18.88
N LEU A 11 113.27 -50.76 -18.38
CA LEU A 11 112.75 -51.62 -17.33
C LEU A 11 113.57 -51.36 -16.06
N ASP A 12 112.95 -50.80 -15.02
CA ASP A 12 113.60 -50.42 -13.77
C ASP A 12 112.86 -51.05 -12.59
N LYS A 13 113.60 -51.66 -11.66
CA LYS A 13 112.99 -52.37 -10.51
C LYS A 13 112.16 -51.46 -9.60
N ASN A 14 112.45 -50.17 -9.54
CA ASN A 14 111.80 -49.23 -8.62
C ASN A 14 110.68 -48.43 -9.30
N THR A 15 110.74 -48.24 -10.62
CA THR A 15 109.77 -47.39 -11.35
C THR A 15 108.95 -48.13 -12.40
N GLY A 16 109.19 -49.43 -12.59
CA GLY A 16 108.43 -50.26 -13.53
C GLY A 16 108.91 -50.12 -14.99
N ILE A 17 107.95 -50.26 -15.92
CA ILE A 17 108.20 -50.26 -17.36
C ILE A 17 107.87 -48.89 -17.93
N ASN A 18 108.84 -48.27 -18.62
CA ASN A 18 108.62 -47.05 -19.41
C ASN A 18 108.93 -47.33 -20.88
N ALA A 19 107.91 -47.23 -21.73
CA ALA A 19 108.01 -47.50 -23.17
C ALA A 19 108.55 -46.32 -24.00
N GLY A 20 109.04 -45.23 -23.37
CA GLY A 20 109.62 -44.09 -24.09
C GLY A 20 108.61 -43.34 -24.96
N GLY A 21 107.36 -43.22 -24.49
CA GLY A 21 106.26 -42.59 -25.22
C GLY A 21 105.77 -43.38 -26.44
N LYS A 22 106.06 -44.69 -26.50
CA LYS A 22 105.54 -45.60 -27.53
C LYS A 22 104.41 -46.45 -26.96
N GLU A 23 103.57 -46.97 -27.87
CA GLU A 23 102.49 -47.88 -27.51
C GLU A 23 103.05 -49.22 -27.03
N ILE A 24 102.49 -49.76 -25.96
CA ILE A 24 102.72 -51.14 -25.53
C ILE A 24 101.67 -52.01 -26.23
N LYS A 25 102.08 -52.72 -27.29
CA LYS A 25 101.19 -53.59 -28.07
C LYS A 25 101.24 -55.04 -27.56
N GLY A 26 100.18 -55.79 -27.81
CA GLY A 26 100.10 -57.22 -27.43
C GLY A 26 99.72 -57.48 -25.97
N VAL A 27 99.25 -56.47 -25.24
CA VAL A 27 98.70 -56.66 -23.89
C VAL A 27 97.34 -57.37 -23.99
N ALA A 28 97.29 -58.63 -23.54
CA ALA A 28 96.06 -59.41 -23.47
C ALA A 28 95.06 -58.80 -22.49
N ASN A 29 93.79 -59.21 -22.55
CA ASN A 29 92.80 -58.76 -21.58
C ASN A 29 93.22 -59.19 -20.16
N ALA A 30 93.28 -58.24 -19.23
CA ALA A 30 93.47 -58.52 -17.82
C ALA A 30 92.31 -59.37 -17.27
N THR A 31 92.65 -60.43 -16.53
CA THR A 31 91.68 -61.33 -15.87
C THR A 31 91.76 -61.28 -14.34
N SER A 32 92.79 -60.65 -13.77
CA SER A 32 92.95 -60.39 -12.34
C SER A 32 92.92 -58.88 -12.03
N ALA A 33 92.64 -58.51 -10.79
CA ALA A 33 92.45 -57.13 -10.37
C ALA A 33 93.75 -56.28 -10.40
N ASP A 34 94.90 -56.93 -10.36
CA ASP A 34 96.24 -56.33 -10.35
C ASP A 34 96.93 -56.35 -11.73
N ALA A 35 96.30 -56.95 -12.74
CA ALA A 35 96.82 -56.95 -14.11
C ALA A 35 96.51 -55.63 -14.84
N ALA A 36 97.40 -55.25 -15.76
CA ALA A 36 97.20 -54.06 -16.58
C ALA A 36 96.09 -54.28 -17.63
N VAL A 37 95.10 -53.39 -17.66
CA VAL A 37 94.01 -53.43 -18.64
C VAL A 37 94.46 -52.85 -19.99
N ASN A 38 93.93 -53.41 -21.08
CA ASN A 38 94.15 -52.85 -22.42
C ASN A 38 93.02 -51.89 -22.83
N LYS A 39 93.22 -51.15 -23.94
CA LYS A 39 92.24 -50.17 -24.44
C LYS A 39 90.87 -50.80 -24.71
N GLY A 40 90.81 -52.03 -25.20
CA GLY A 40 89.54 -52.72 -25.47
C GLY A 40 88.71 -52.94 -24.20
N GLN A 41 89.35 -53.27 -23.08
CA GLN A 41 88.68 -53.38 -21.79
C GLN A 41 88.19 -52.02 -21.26
N LEU A 42 88.97 -50.96 -21.47
CA LEU A 42 88.55 -49.59 -21.12
C LEU A 42 87.35 -49.13 -21.96
N ASP A 43 87.41 -49.31 -23.29
CA ASP A 43 86.32 -48.95 -24.20
C ASP A 43 85.03 -49.71 -23.84
N ALA A 44 85.13 -51.00 -23.51
CA ALA A 44 83.99 -51.80 -23.06
C ALA A 44 83.40 -51.31 -21.73
N ALA A 45 84.24 -50.93 -20.77
CA ALA A 45 83.80 -50.37 -19.49
C ALA A 45 83.09 -49.02 -19.68
N VAL A 46 83.61 -48.15 -20.55
CA VAL A 46 82.97 -46.86 -20.91
C VAL A 46 81.64 -47.09 -21.61
N LEU A 47 81.56 -48.05 -22.53
CA LEU A 47 80.32 -48.39 -23.23
C LEU A 47 79.26 -48.95 -22.28
N SER A 48 79.67 -49.78 -21.31
CA SER A 48 78.76 -50.32 -20.28
C SER A 48 78.26 -49.25 -19.32
N ALA A 49 79.13 -48.32 -18.90
CA ALA A 49 78.74 -47.17 -18.08
C ALA A 49 77.78 -46.22 -18.82
N ALA A 50 77.96 -46.03 -20.14
CA ALA A 50 77.05 -45.25 -20.97
C ALA A 50 75.70 -45.96 -21.22
N GLY A 51 75.69 -47.29 -21.34
CA GLY A 51 74.48 -48.09 -21.57
C GLY A 51 73.61 -48.34 -20.33
N GLY A 52 74.17 -48.24 -19.12
CA GLY A 52 73.46 -48.51 -17.86
C GLY A 52 72.60 -47.36 -17.32
N ALA A 53 72.65 -46.17 -17.92
CA ALA A 53 71.91 -44.98 -17.47
C ALA A 53 70.52 -44.84 -18.13
N LEU A 54 69.73 -45.92 -18.20
CA LEU A 54 68.38 -45.89 -18.76
C LEU A 54 67.34 -45.85 -17.63
N SER A 55 66.73 -44.69 -17.42
CA SER A 55 65.51 -44.53 -16.63
C SER A 55 64.29 -44.96 -17.46
N ILE A 56 63.57 -46.00 -17.01
CA ILE A 56 62.29 -46.40 -17.62
C ILE A 56 61.18 -45.61 -16.93
N GLU A 57 60.78 -44.49 -17.52
CA GLU A 57 59.58 -43.77 -17.08
C GLU A 57 58.59 -43.76 -18.24
N LYS A 58 57.69 -44.75 -18.23
CA LYS A 58 56.65 -44.94 -19.24
C LYS A 58 55.49 -43.98 -18.93
N VAL A 59 55.26 -43.01 -19.80
CA VAL A 59 54.02 -42.19 -19.80
C VAL A 59 53.23 -42.55 -21.06
N GLU A 60 52.10 -43.24 -20.90
CA GLU A 60 51.15 -43.46 -22.00
C GLU A 60 50.20 -42.25 -22.10
N ALA A 61 50.42 -41.41 -23.11
CA ALA A 61 49.46 -40.38 -23.52
C ALA A 61 48.70 -40.86 -24.77
N GLY A 62 47.37 -40.88 -24.70
CA GLY A 62 46.50 -41.06 -25.86
C GLY A 62 46.79 -39.98 -26.90
N SER A 63 46.97 -40.41 -28.15
CA SER A 63 47.54 -39.69 -29.30
C SER A 63 47.08 -38.23 -29.45
N VAL A 64 48.04 -37.29 -29.50
CA VAL A 64 47.86 -35.96 -30.11
C VAL A 64 48.99 -35.72 -31.10
N ALA A 65 48.67 -35.68 -32.39
CA ALA A 65 49.60 -35.31 -33.44
C ALA A 65 49.80 -33.78 -33.46
N ASN A 66 51.05 -33.32 -33.38
CA ASN A 66 51.50 -31.94 -33.64
C ASN A 66 51.04 -30.82 -32.69
N GLY A 67 50.97 -31.07 -31.38
CA GLY A 67 51.08 -30.00 -30.36
C GLY A 67 49.99 -28.92 -30.36
N LYS A 68 48.89 -29.12 -31.08
CA LYS A 68 47.72 -28.25 -31.05
C LYS A 68 46.48 -29.10 -30.76
N LEU A 69 45.86 -28.88 -29.60
CA LEU A 69 44.55 -29.43 -29.27
C LEU A 69 43.53 -29.00 -30.34
N ALA A 70 42.67 -29.91 -30.78
CA ALA A 70 41.64 -29.61 -31.76
C ALA A 70 40.60 -28.63 -31.17
N ALA A 71 39.96 -27.83 -32.04
CA ALA A 71 38.85 -26.98 -31.61
C ALA A 71 37.67 -27.84 -31.11
N GLY A 72 37.25 -27.65 -29.86
CA GLY A 72 36.19 -28.44 -29.20
C GLY A 72 36.68 -29.44 -28.15
N ASP A 73 37.99 -29.53 -27.90
CA ASP A 73 38.55 -30.41 -26.88
C ASP A 73 38.40 -29.83 -25.47
N ASN A 74 37.77 -30.59 -24.56
CA ASN A 74 37.39 -30.13 -23.21
C ASN A 74 38.36 -30.60 -22.10
N ASN A 75 39.44 -31.31 -22.46
CA ASN A 75 40.45 -31.70 -21.49
C ASN A 75 41.28 -30.49 -21.02
N LEU A 76 41.43 -30.35 -19.70
CA LEU A 76 42.00 -29.16 -19.05
C LEU A 76 43.49 -28.94 -19.41
N ALA A 77 44.22 -30.02 -19.65
CA ALA A 77 45.59 -30.00 -20.15
C ALA A 77 45.83 -31.22 -21.05
N SER A 78 46.70 -31.05 -22.04
CA SER A 78 47.33 -32.17 -22.74
C SER A 78 48.85 -32.05 -22.67
N VAL A 79 49.49 -33.20 -22.65
CA VAL A 79 50.94 -33.33 -22.77
C VAL A 79 51.21 -33.82 -24.17
N SER A 80 51.96 -33.05 -24.96
CA SER A 80 52.39 -33.45 -26.30
C SER A 80 53.90 -33.25 -26.44
N GLY A 81 54.60 -34.31 -26.81
CA GLY A 81 56.05 -34.33 -27.00
C GLY A 81 56.54 -35.78 -27.05
N LEU A 82 57.38 -36.09 -28.05
CA LEU A 82 57.87 -37.42 -28.39
C LEU A 82 58.59 -38.10 -27.21
N THR A 83 58.55 -39.43 -27.20
CA THR A 83 59.30 -40.31 -26.29
C THR A 83 60.81 -40.01 -26.32
N GLY A 84 61.27 -39.10 -25.46
CA GLY A 84 62.68 -38.78 -25.29
C GLY A 84 63.38 -39.79 -24.38
N THR A 85 64.52 -40.31 -24.82
CA THR A 85 65.29 -41.34 -24.10
C THR A 85 66.47 -40.76 -23.30
N ALA A 86 66.55 -39.44 -23.13
CA ALA A 86 67.68 -38.74 -22.51
C ALA A 86 67.34 -38.03 -21.19
N LYS A 87 68.33 -37.94 -20.30
CA LYS A 87 68.25 -37.22 -19.01
C LYS A 87 68.27 -35.70 -19.26
N ASN A 88 67.36 -34.96 -18.61
CA ASN A 88 67.14 -33.50 -18.71
C ASN A 88 66.31 -32.98 -19.91
N GLU A 89 65.44 -33.78 -20.53
CA GLU A 89 64.44 -33.22 -21.45
C GLU A 89 63.29 -32.54 -20.69
N THR A 90 62.85 -31.38 -21.20
CA THR A 90 61.78 -30.58 -20.59
C THR A 90 60.47 -30.87 -21.32
N TYR A 91 59.44 -31.31 -20.60
CA TYR A 91 58.09 -31.51 -21.15
C TYR A 91 57.32 -30.19 -21.19
N THR A 92 56.68 -29.89 -22.32
CA THR A 92 55.71 -28.79 -22.43
C THR A 92 54.30 -29.30 -22.16
N VAL A 93 53.68 -28.77 -21.10
CA VAL A 93 52.25 -28.95 -20.80
C VAL A 93 51.49 -27.79 -21.42
N THR A 94 50.56 -28.08 -22.33
CA THR A 94 49.73 -27.06 -22.96
C THR A 94 48.35 -27.07 -22.31
N VAL A 95 47.94 -25.93 -21.77
CA VAL A 95 46.62 -25.73 -21.15
C VAL A 95 45.68 -25.11 -22.19
N SER A 96 44.46 -25.63 -22.32
CA SER A 96 43.45 -25.08 -23.23
C SER A 96 42.86 -23.79 -22.67
N GLU A 97 43.12 -22.66 -23.34
CA GLU A 97 42.54 -21.36 -22.95
C GLU A 97 41.00 -21.39 -22.99
N ASN A 98 40.41 -22.16 -23.90
CA ASN A 98 38.96 -22.33 -24.01
C ASN A 98 38.38 -23.17 -22.86
N ALA A 99 39.07 -24.24 -22.43
CA ALA A 99 38.63 -25.04 -21.28
C ALA A 99 38.74 -24.24 -19.98
N VAL A 100 39.79 -23.44 -19.81
CA VAL A 100 39.94 -22.53 -18.67
C VAL A 100 38.84 -21.46 -18.68
N LYS A 101 38.52 -20.87 -19.84
CA LYS A 101 37.41 -19.90 -19.99
C LYS A 101 36.05 -20.53 -19.72
N ALA A 102 35.82 -21.79 -20.12
CA ALA A 102 34.57 -22.50 -19.88
C ALA A 102 34.39 -22.87 -18.40
N VAL A 103 35.44 -23.36 -17.72
CA VAL A 103 35.41 -23.61 -16.27
C VAL A 103 35.21 -22.29 -15.50
N ALA A 104 35.88 -21.22 -15.91
CA ALA A 104 35.69 -19.90 -15.30
C ALA A 104 34.28 -19.33 -15.53
N GLN A 105 33.70 -19.51 -16.72
CA GLN A 105 32.32 -19.09 -17.00
C GLN A 105 31.30 -19.91 -16.22
N THR A 106 31.42 -21.25 -16.16
CA THR A 106 30.48 -22.09 -15.42
C THR A 106 30.57 -21.86 -13.91
N ALA A 107 31.79 -21.69 -13.36
CA ALA A 107 31.97 -21.34 -11.94
C ALA A 107 31.44 -19.93 -11.58
N ALA A 108 31.41 -19.01 -12.54
CA ALA A 108 30.84 -17.67 -12.35
C ALA A 108 29.30 -17.64 -12.51
N GLN A 109 28.70 -18.56 -13.27
CA GLN A 109 27.26 -18.56 -13.54
C GLN A 109 26.40 -19.20 -12.44
N ASP A 110 26.97 -20.08 -11.60
CA ASP A 110 26.27 -20.67 -10.45
C ASP A 110 26.34 -19.81 -9.17
N ALA A 111 27.00 -18.65 -9.20
CA ALA A 111 27.24 -17.79 -8.04
C ALA A 111 26.08 -16.83 -7.69
N VAL A 112 24.83 -17.18 -8.00
CA VAL A 112 23.68 -16.61 -7.27
C VAL A 112 23.18 -17.65 -6.28
N LYS A 113 24.00 -17.91 -5.25
CA LYS A 113 23.60 -18.66 -4.06
C LYS A 113 23.64 -17.74 -2.86
N VAL A 114 22.49 -17.20 -2.48
CA VAL A 114 22.33 -16.43 -1.23
C VAL A 114 22.14 -17.43 -0.09
N ALA A 115 23.24 -17.76 0.60
CA ALA A 115 23.19 -18.48 1.86
C ALA A 115 23.64 -17.54 2.98
N GLY A 116 22.68 -16.85 3.59
CA GLY A 116 22.89 -15.87 4.68
C GLY A 116 22.01 -14.64 4.54
N THR A 117 21.88 -13.86 5.61
CA THR A 117 21.10 -12.60 5.71
C THR A 117 21.79 -11.42 4.98
N GLY A 118 22.51 -11.67 3.88
CA GLY A 118 23.32 -10.68 3.16
C GLY A 118 22.78 -10.39 1.75
N LEU A 119 22.85 -9.12 1.33
CA LEU A 119 22.33 -8.61 0.06
C LEU A 119 22.90 -9.35 -1.18
N ALA A 120 22.05 -9.58 -2.18
CA ALA A 120 22.46 -10.07 -3.50
C ALA A 120 22.71 -8.90 -4.46
N THR A 121 23.88 -8.85 -5.11
CA THR A 121 24.19 -7.88 -6.18
C THR A 121 24.00 -8.53 -7.55
N VAL A 122 23.12 -7.96 -8.38
CA VAL A 122 22.97 -8.33 -9.79
C VAL A 122 23.57 -7.20 -10.64
N SER A 123 24.55 -7.50 -11.47
CA SER A 123 25.16 -6.52 -12.37
C SER A 123 24.84 -6.82 -13.83
N ASP A 124 24.41 -5.81 -14.58
CA ASP A 124 24.26 -5.86 -16.04
C ASP A 124 25.44 -5.14 -16.71
N ALA A 125 26.18 -5.86 -17.56
CA ALA A 125 27.31 -5.32 -18.30
C ALA A 125 26.83 -4.84 -19.67
N THR A 126 26.56 -3.53 -19.78
CA THR A 126 26.21 -2.91 -21.06
C THR A 126 27.44 -2.28 -21.71
N ALA A 127 27.36 -1.94 -23.00
CA ALA A 127 28.43 -1.23 -23.72
C ALA A 127 28.82 0.12 -23.08
N ALA A 128 27.99 0.66 -22.18
CA ALA A 128 28.23 1.89 -21.43
C ALA A 128 28.83 1.66 -20.02
N GLY A 129 29.21 0.42 -19.68
CA GLY A 129 29.77 0.04 -18.38
C GLY A 129 28.85 -0.85 -17.55
N VAL A 130 29.35 -1.27 -16.38
CA VAL A 130 28.64 -2.15 -15.45
C VAL A 130 27.64 -1.36 -14.62
N LYS A 131 26.36 -1.72 -14.68
CA LYS A 131 25.32 -1.20 -13.80
C LYS A 131 25.00 -2.22 -12.72
N THR A 132 25.21 -1.85 -11.46
CA THR A 132 24.93 -2.69 -10.30
C THR A 132 23.52 -2.42 -9.77
N TYR A 133 22.73 -3.45 -9.54
CA TYR A 133 21.41 -3.38 -8.88
C TYR A 133 21.48 -4.16 -7.57
N THR A 134 21.29 -3.47 -6.44
CA THR A 134 21.25 -4.08 -5.12
C THR A 134 19.86 -4.67 -4.86
N VAL A 135 19.79 -5.97 -4.57
CA VAL A 135 18.56 -6.67 -4.17
C VAL A 135 18.77 -7.19 -2.75
N ASN A 136 18.20 -6.51 -1.77
CA ASN A 136 18.13 -7.01 -0.41
C ASN A 136 16.96 -8.02 -0.32
N VAL A 137 17.20 -9.21 0.22
CA VAL A 137 16.23 -10.31 0.32
C VAL A 137 16.24 -10.81 1.76
N ASP A 138 15.80 -9.96 2.68
CA ASP A 138 15.41 -10.42 4.00
C ASP A 138 14.01 -11.02 3.92
N GLU A 139 13.85 -12.20 4.54
CA GLU A 139 12.55 -12.85 4.78
C GLU A 139 11.66 -13.03 3.53
N GLY A 140 12.23 -13.37 2.37
CA GLY A 140 11.46 -13.69 1.17
C GLY A 140 10.78 -12.50 0.49
N LYS A 141 11.20 -11.25 0.80
CA LYS A 141 10.70 -10.04 0.16
C LYS A 141 11.81 -9.33 -0.63
N LEU A 142 11.50 -8.89 -1.84
CA LEU A 142 12.35 -8.02 -2.65
C LEU A 142 12.48 -6.64 -1.99
N VAL A 143 13.68 -6.25 -1.59
CA VAL A 143 14.02 -4.93 -1.04
C VAL A 143 15.00 -4.25 -2.00
N ILE A 144 14.57 -3.13 -2.60
CA ILE A 144 15.42 -2.28 -3.45
C ILE A 144 16.08 -1.23 -2.55
N ASP A 145 17.41 -1.21 -2.55
CA ASP A 145 18.30 -0.34 -1.77
C ASP A 145 17.98 1.16 -1.92
N ASP A 146 18.01 1.88 -0.79
CA ASP A 146 17.55 3.25 -0.65
C ASP A 146 18.48 4.31 -1.27
N THR A 147 19.68 3.92 -1.71
CA THR A 147 20.69 4.87 -2.20
C THR A 147 20.35 5.48 -3.58
N THR A 148 19.48 4.87 -4.40
CA THR A 148 19.24 5.33 -5.80
C THR A 148 17.78 5.53 -6.22
N GLY A 149 16.81 5.56 -5.31
CA GLY A 149 15.47 6.05 -5.64
C GLY A 149 14.35 5.06 -5.34
N LYS A 150 13.42 5.53 -4.52
CA LYS A 150 12.27 4.79 -4.03
C LYS A 150 11.35 4.35 -5.18
N ILE A 151 10.89 3.11 -5.12
CA ILE A 151 9.53 2.80 -5.59
C ILE A 151 8.58 3.51 -4.62
N GLY A 152 7.83 4.50 -5.11
CA GLY A 152 6.77 5.17 -4.35
C GLY A 152 7.10 6.54 -3.75
N ALA A 153 8.18 7.23 -4.18
CA ALA A 153 8.23 8.68 -3.96
C ALA A 153 7.23 9.37 -4.89
N ASN A 154 6.42 10.29 -4.37
CA ASN A 154 5.45 11.04 -5.16
C ASN A 154 6.18 11.75 -6.32
N GLY A 155 5.89 11.35 -7.57
CA GLY A 155 6.55 11.87 -8.78
C GLY A 155 7.74 11.06 -9.31
N ALA A 156 8.10 9.91 -8.75
CA ALA A 156 9.17 9.07 -9.30
C ALA A 156 8.64 8.12 -10.40
N THR A 157 8.89 8.46 -11.67
CA THR A 157 8.67 7.56 -12.81
C THR A 157 9.82 6.57 -12.96
N GLN A 158 9.52 5.27 -12.89
CA GLN A 158 10.40 4.20 -13.34
C GLN A 158 10.15 3.94 -14.83
N GLY A 159 10.96 4.54 -15.70
CA GLY A 159 10.80 4.42 -17.16
C GLY A 159 9.48 5.02 -17.69
N THR A 160 9.26 4.94 -19.00
CA THR A 160 8.14 5.60 -19.71
C THR A 160 6.76 5.01 -19.43
N THR A 161 6.63 4.04 -18.53
CA THR A 161 5.38 3.35 -18.23
C THR A 161 5.18 3.26 -16.72
N GLN A 162 4.15 3.95 -16.23
CA GLN A 162 3.69 3.93 -14.84
C GLN A 162 3.61 2.47 -14.33
N GLY A 163 4.33 2.14 -13.26
CA GLY A 163 4.34 0.79 -12.69
C GLY A 163 2.94 0.36 -12.27
N LYS A 164 2.53 -0.87 -12.62
CA LYS A 164 1.27 -1.46 -12.15
C LYS A 164 1.32 -1.65 -10.63
N ASN A 165 0.20 -1.41 -9.94
CA ASN A 165 -0.01 -1.42 -8.48
C ASN A 165 0.28 -2.78 -7.80
N GLY A 166 1.53 -3.25 -7.82
CA GLY A 166 1.89 -4.62 -7.40
C GLY A 166 2.26 -4.83 -5.93
N VAL A 167 2.53 -3.76 -5.17
CA VAL A 167 2.77 -3.82 -3.72
C VAL A 167 2.45 -2.44 -3.17
N ALA A 168 1.27 -2.28 -2.56
CA ALA A 168 0.93 -1.04 -1.89
C ALA A 168 1.98 -0.81 -0.80
N THR A 169 2.83 0.18 -0.97
CA THR A 169 3.67 0.62 0.14
C THR A 169 2.73 1.10 1.25
N THR A 170 3.14 1.07 2.52
CA THR A 170 2.33 1.63 3.62
C THR A 170 1.88 3.07 3.32
N GLN A 171 2.66 3.80 2.51
CA GLN A 171 2.33 5.16 2.05
C GLN A 171 1.17 5.18 1.03
N ASP A 172 1.11 4.24 0.09
CA ASP A 172 0.00 4.14 -0.87
C ASP A 172 -1.30 3.82 -0.12
N VAL A 173 -1.25 2.88 0.82
CA VAL A 173 -2.39 2.55 1.70
C VAL A 173 -2.79 3.76 2.52
N ALA A 174 -1.85 4.47 3.14
CA ALA A 174 -2.12 5.68 3.91
C ALA A 174 -2.76 6.78 3.06
N SER A 175 -2.30 6.97 1.82
CA SER A 175 -2.86 7.97 0.91
C SER A 175 -4.31 7.65 0.53
N VAL A 176 -4.59 6.38 0.21
CA VAL A 176 -5.93 5.90 -0.15
C VAL A 176 -6.85 6.00 1.06
N VAL A 177 -6.39 5.59 2.24
CA VAL A 177 -7.14 5.68 3.50
C VAL A 177 -7.42 7.14 3.87
N ASN A 178 -6.43 8.03 3.82
CA ASN A 178 -6.63 9.45 4.09
C ASN A 178 -7.60 10.07 3.09
N SER A 179 -7.47 9.75 1.80
CA SER A 179 -8.38 10.23 0.77
C SER A 179 -9.82 9.71 0.98
N ALA A 180 -9.99 8.47 1.44
CA ALA A 180 -11.29 7.93 1.82
C ALA A 180 -11.86 8.64 3.05
N ILE A 181 -11.05 8.83 4.09
CA ILE A 181 -11.41 9.56 5.31
C ILE A 181 -11.85 10.99 4.97
N ASP A 182 -11.11 11.68 4.12
CA ASP A 182 -11.41 13.07 3.74
C ASP A 182 -12.70 13.15 2.92
N LYS A 183 -12.94 12.19 2.01
CA LYS A 183 -14.24 12.07 1.32
C LYS A 183 -15.39 11.80 2.28
N THR A 184 -15.19 10.94 3.30
CA THR A 184 -16.20 10.69 4.33
C THR A 184 -16.47 11.93 5.18
N LYS A 185 -15.44 12.68 5.58
CA LYS A 185 -15.59 13.96 6.30
C LYS A 185 -16.36 14.98 5.45
N GLN A 186 -16.04 15.07 4.16
CA GLN A 186 -16.74 15.95 3.23
C GLN A 186 -18.22 15.55 3.12
N ALA A 187 -18.50 14.25 2.93
CA ALA A 187 -19.87 13.76 2.87
C ALA A 187 -20.67 14.05 4.15
N LEU A 188 -20.05 13.94 5.33
CA LEU A 188 -20.70 14.31 6.60
C LEU A 188 -20.96 15.82 6.70
N THR A 189 -20.02 16.64 6.21
CA THR A 189 -20.13 18.10 6.17
C THR A 189 -21.20 18.57 5.17
N ASP A 190 -21.44 17.79 4.12
CA ASP A 190 -22.41 18.09 3.06
C ASP A 190 -23.78 17.45 3.29
N ALA A 191 -23.88 16.45 4.17
CA ALA A 191 -25.14 15.84 4.56
C ALA A 191 -26.10 16.89 5.11
N LYS A 192 -27.32 16.94 4.56
CA LYS A 192 -28.39 17.86 4.95
C LYS A 192 -29.66 17.11 5.33
N HIS A 193 -30.44 17.76 6.20
CA HIS A 193 -31.79 17.35 6.59
C HIS A 193 -32.75 18.48 6.24
N ASP A 194 -33.78 18.15 5.47
CA ASP A 194 -34.77 19.09 4.98
C ASP A 194 -36.09 18.93 5.76
N PHE A 195 -36.59 20.03 6.30
CA PHE A 195 -37.85 20.09 7.06
C PHE A 195 -38.80 21.05 6.34
N ALA A 196 -39.87 20.52 5.75
CA ALA A 196 -40.87 21.32 5.06
C ALA A 196 -41.87 21.93 6.07
N GLY A 197 -42.16 23.22 5.91
CA GLY A 197 -43.30 23.87 6.53
C GLY A 197 -44.58 23.65 5.73
N ASP A 198 -45.73 23.92 6.37
CA ASP A 198 -47.04 23.89 5.71
C ASP A 198 -47.18 24.93 4.59
N ASP A 199 -46.36 26.00 4.64
CA ASP A 199 -46.20 27.00 3.59
C ASP A 199 -45.30 26.52 2.43
N ALA A 200 -44.91 25.25 2.45
CA ALA A 200 -43.95 24.60 1.55
C ALA A 200 -42.51 25.16 1.62
N THR A 201 -42.20 26.07 2.55
CA THR A 201 -40.84 26.54 2.79
C THR A 201 -40.00 25.39 3.36
N VAL A 202 -38.85 25.10 2.74
CA VAL A 202 -37.94 24.06 3.22
C VAL A 202 -36.81 24.67 4.04
N ILE A 203 -36.67 24.20 5.28
CA ILE A 203 -35.53 24.53 6.16
C ILE A 203 -34.50 23.41 6.09
N SER A 204 -33.35 23.68 5.48
CA SER A 204 -32.23 22.74 5.38
C SER A 204 -31.19 22.94 6.48
N ARG A 205 -30.89 21.90 7.27
CA ARG A 205 -29.80 21.91 8.25
C ARG A 205 -28.72 20.88 7.90
N LYS A 206 -27.45 21.28 7.91
CA LYS A 206 -26.33 20.34 7.82
C LYS A 206 -26.21 19.52 9.09
N HIS A 207 -25.56 18.37 9.00
CA HIS A 207 -25.23 17.57 10.18
C HIS A 207 -24.49 18.41 11.24
N GLY A 208 -24.89 18.28 12.50
CA GLY A 208 -24.34 19.05 13.63
C GLY A 208 -24.94 20.44 13.82
N GLU A 209 -25.76 20.93 12.88
CA GLU A 209 -26.45 22.21 13.06
C GLU A 209 -27.77 22.05 13.83
N GLN A 210 -28.07 23.02 14.70
CA GLN A 210 -29.31 23.02 15.47
C GLN A 210 -30.52 23.39 14.58
N LEU A 211 -31.60 22.60 14.70
CA LEU A 211 -32.94 22.99 14.27
C LEU A 211 -33.69 23.57 15.47
N ASN A 212 -34.23 24.79 15.32
CA ASN A 212 -35.04 25.42 16.35
C ASN A 212 -36.51 25.36 15.96
N ILE A 213 -37.33 24.73 16.82
CA ILE A 213 -38.79 24.68 16.66
C ILE A 213 -39.39 25.56 17.75
N LYS A 214 -40.13 26.60 17.35
CA LYS A 214 -40.70 27.59 18.26
C LYS A 214 -42.21 27.68 18.08
N GLY A 215 -42.95 27.52 19.18
CA GLY A 215 -44.31 28.06 19.27
C GLY A 215 -44.21 29.58 19.40
N GLY A 216 -45.02 30.33 18.67
CA GLY A 216 -44.79 31.74 18.34
C GLY A 216 -44.75 32.81 19.46
N ALA A 217 -44.16 32.63 20.66
CA ALA A 217 -43.58 33.72 21.48
C ALA A 217 -42.88 33.26 22.78
N SER A 218 -41.85 34.02 23.18
CA SER A 218 -41.12 34.08 24.46
C SER A 218 -40.21 32.91 24.86
N THR A 219 -39.07 33.23 25.50
CA THR A 219 -38.07 32.28 26.03
C THR A 219 -38.30 31.92 27.52
N THR A 220 -39.38 32.41 28.14
CA THR A 220 -39.71 32.17 29.55
C THR A 220 -40.77 31.07 29.67
N ALA A 221 -40.42 29.94 30.29
CA ALA A 221 -41.24 28.72 30.30
C ALA A 221 -42.62 28.85 30.97
N THR A 222 -42.84 29.85 31.83
CA THR A 222 -44.12 30.07 32.53
C THR A 222 -45.15 30.82 31.70
N ASP A 223 -44.73 31.49 30.62
CA ASP A 223 -45.54 32.48 29.90
C ASP A 223 -46.03 31.97 28.53
N LEU A 224 -45.82 30.68 28.25
CA LEU A 224 -45.98 30.11 26.90
C LEU A 224 -47.40 29.71 26.58
N THR A 225 -48.27 30.66 26.34
CA THR A 225 -49.08 30.59 25.14
C THR A 225 -48.27 31.51 24.16
N SER A 226 -47.92 31.15 22.90
CA SER A 226 -47.33 31.93 21.74
C SER A 226 -47.67 33.43 21.55
N GLY A 227 -48.05 34.15 22.59
CA GLY A 227 -49.46 34.44 22.67
C GLY A 227 -50.28 33.24 23.16
N ASN A 228 -50.46 32.15 22.34
CA ASN A 228 -51.08 30.74 22.32
C ASN A 228 -50.36 29.34 22.61
N ILE A 229 -49.29 28.97 21.88
CA ILE A 229 -48.63 27.64 21.85
C ILE A 229 -47.14 27.65 22.31
N ALA A 230 -46.73 26.61 23.02
CA ALA A 230 -45.38 26.34 23.54
C ALA A 230 -44.72 25.13 22.87
N VAL A 231 -43.38 25.15 22.75
CA VAL A 231 -42.56 23.95 22.49
C VAL A 231 -41.55 23.80 23.61
N VAL A 232 -41.66 22.73 24.40
CA VAL A 232 -40.84 22.49 25.58
C VAL A 232 -40.04 21.21 25.40
N GLY A 233 -38.72 21.34 25.38
CA GLY A 233 -37.83 20.17 25.34
C GLY A 233 -37.85 19.39 26.66
N ASP A 234 -37.98 18.08 26.57
CA ASP A 234 -37.83 17.15 27.69
C ASP A 234 -36.64 16.22 27.40
N THR A 235 -35.53 16.49 28.08
CA THR A 235 -34.28 15.74 27.92
C THR A 235 -34.34 14.35 28.57
N THR A 236 -35.32 14.07 29.43
CA THR A 236 -35.48 12.76 30.05
C THR A 236 -36.05 11.77 29.05
N THR A 237 -37.01 12.22 28.24
CA THR A 237 -37.68 11.40 27.22
C THR A 237 -37.13 11.61 25.81
N GLY A 238 -36.30 12.65 25.61
CA GLY A 238 -35.78 13.03 24.29
C GLY A 238 -36.85 13.62 23.36
N THR A 239 -37.89 14.24 23.94
CA THR A 239 -39.06 14.73 23.19
C THR A 239 -39.15 16.25 23.15
N LEU A 240 -39.87 16.77 22.15
CA LEU A 240 -40.34 18.15 22.12
C LEU A 240 -41.85 18.15 22.39
N ASN A 241 -42.25 18.60 23.57
CA ASN A 241 -43.65 18.68 23.96
C ASN A 241 -44.30 19.95 23.40
N ILE A 242 -45.32 19.79 22.57
CA ILE A 242 -46.11 20.90 22.04
C ILE A 242 -47.33 21.10 22.93
N LYS A 243 -47.49 22.29 23.52
CA LYS A 243 -48.55 22.57 24.49
C LYS A 243 -49.32 23.84 24.11
N LEU A 244 -50.64 23.82 24.27
CA LEU A 244 -51.44 25.02 24.46
C LEU A 244 -51.23 25.49 25.89
N ALA A 245 -51.24 26.80 26.14
CA ALA A 245 -51.26 27.27 27.53
C ALA A 245 -52.64 27.62 28.04
N LYS A 246 -52.61 27.94 29.34
CA LYS A 246 -53.76 27.82 30.22
C LYS A 246 -54.80 28.92 30.02
N ALA A 247 -54.38 30.09 29.54
CA ALA A 247 -55.26 31.20 29.22
C ALA A 247 -55.02 31.62 27.77
N LEU A 248 -56.05 31.53 26.93
CA LEU A 248 -55.94 31.93 25.54
C LEU A 248 -56.19 33.45 25.40
N THR A 249 -55.23 34.20 24.88
CA THR A 249 -55.28 35.67 24.71
C THR A 249 -54.95 36.09 23.29
N GLY A 250 -55.37 37.29 22.87
CA GLY A 250 -55.08 37.80 21.53
C GLY A 250 -55.79 37.05 20.38
N LEU A 251 -56.86 36.30 20.69
CA LEU A 251 -57.68 35.63 19.68
C LEU A 251 -58.69 36.62 19.07
N THR A 252 -58.88 36.55 17.75
CA THR A 252 -59.94 37.31 17.06
C THR A 252 -61.32 36.70 17.32
N SER A 253 -61.41 35.37 17.25
CA SER A 253 -62.64 34.63 17.51
C SER A 253 -62.38 33.18 17.92
N ALA A 254 -63.40 32.55 18.50
CA ALA A 254 -63.51 31.10 18.66
C ALA A 254 -64.92 30.67 18.23
N THR A 255 -64.99 29.63 17.40
CA THR A 255 -66.27 29.08 16.92
C THR A 255 -66.42 27.63 17.37
N TYR A 256 -67.53 27.34 18.02
CA TYR A 256 -67.93 26.01 18.46
C TYR A 256 -69.14 25.57 17.64
N THR A 257 -69.10 24.37 17.09
CA THR A 257 -70.22 23.80 16.34
C THR A 257 -70.67 22.53 17.05
N ASP A 258 -71.96 22.40 17.33
CA ASP A 258 -72.52 21.18 17.90
C ASP A 258 -72.88 20.15 16.81
N ALA A 259 -73.32 18.96 17.23
CA ALA A 259 -73.67 17.87 16.31
C ALA A 259 -74.92 18.18 15.45
N ALA A 260 -75.74 19.15 15.85
CA ALA A 260 -76.91 19.59 15.10
C ALA A 260 -76.58 20.71 14.09
N GLY A 261 -75.32 21.16 14.04
CA GLY A 261 -74.87 22.23 13.14
C GLY A 261 -75.09 23.64 13.70
N ASN A 262 -75.55 23.78 14.95
CA ASN A 262 -75.64 25.08 15.59
C ASN A 262 -74.23 25.59 15.89
N THR A 263 -74.02 26.89 15.75
CA THR A 263 -72.71 27.53 15.99
C THR A 263 -72.78 28.52 17.14
N GLN A 264 -71.75 28.55 17.99
CA GLN A 264 -71.47 29.66 18.89
C GLN A 264 -70.16 30.31 18.44
N THR A 265 -70.21 31.59 18.07
CA THR A 265 -69.02 32.38 17.77
C THR A 265 -68.82 33.42 18.86
N VAL A 266 -67.66 33.36 19.52
CA VAL A 266 -67.20 34.36 20.48
C VAL A 266 -66.15 35.21 19.79
N THR A 267 -66.29 36.54 19.86
CA THR A 267 -65.33 37.53 19.36
C THR A 267 -64.94 38.50 20.47
N GLY A 268 -64.02 39.43 20.20
CA GLY A 268 -63.72 40.51 21.14
C GLY A 268 -64.91 41.46 21.43
N GLY A 269 -65.95 41.45 20.60
CA GLY A 269 -67.10 42.36 20.72
C GLY A 269 -68.45 41.69 20.99
N SER A 270 -68.55 40.37 20.81
CA SER A 270 -69.83 39.65 20.89
C SER A 270 -69.70 38.17 21.26
N SER A 271 -70.81 37.61 21.72
CA SER A 271 -71.07 36.16 21.71
C SER A 271 -72.37 35.92 20.96
N THR A 272 -72.32 35.17 19.87
CA THR A 272 -73.46 34.90 19.01
C THR A 272 -73.66 33.40 18.91
N ILE A 273 -74.87 32.94 19.23
CA ILE A 273 -75.34 31.58 18.94
C ILE A 273 -76.23 31.67 17.71
N THR A 274 -76.00 30.81 16.72
CA THR A 274 -76.82 30.66 15.52
C THR A 274 -77.26 29.21 15.39
N ASP A 275 -78.56 28.96 15.29
CA ASP A 275 -79.07 27.60 15.07
C ASP A 275 -78.96 27.17 13.60
N GLY A 276 -79.25 25.89 13.32
CA GLY A 276 -79.24 25.36 11.95
C GLY A 276 -80.27 26.00 11.00
N ALA A 277 -81.26 26.73 11.51
CA ALA A 277 -82.25 27.47 10.72
C ALA A 277 -81.82 28.93 10.47
N GLY A 278 -80.71 29.39 11.07
CA GLY A 278 -80.18 30.75 10.95
C GLY A 278 -80.73 31.73 11.99
N ASN A 279 -81.51 31.26 12.97
CA ASN A 279 -81.97 32.10 14.08
C ASN A 279 -80.80 32.38 15.02
N THR A 280 -80.80 33.57 15.64
CA THR A 280 -79.65 34.02 16.42
C THR A 280 -79.99 34.50 17.83
N THR A 281 -79.06 34.33 18.76
CA THR A 281 -78.99 35.10 20.00
C THR A 281 -77.61 35.71 20.09
N THR A 282 -77.54 37.03 20.09
CA THR A 282 -76.30 37.81 20.10
C THR A 282 -76.24 38.68 21.34
N ILE A 283 -75.15 38.56 22.09
CA ILE A 283 -74.81 39.42 23.21
C ILE A 283 -73.64 40.31 22.76
N THR A 284 -73.78 41.62 22.94
CA THR A 284 -72.74 42.62 22.68
C THR A 284 -72.62 43.60 23.85
N LYS A 285 -71.67 44.54 23.78
CA LYS A 285 -71.63 45.69 24.70
C LYS A 285 -72.93 46.52 24.67
N GLY A 286 -73.65 46.54 23.54
CA GLY A 286 -74.88 47.29 23.35
C GLY A 286 -76.15 46.60 23.88
N GLY A 287 -76.05 45.35 24.34
CA GLY A 287 -77.20 44.58 24.82
C GLY A 287 -77.25 43.15 24.28
N MET A 288 -78.40 42.51 24.49
CA MET A 288 -78.73 41.18 23.98
C MET A 288 -79.85 41.31 22.95
N THR A 289 -79.71 40.63 21.82
CA THR A 289 -80.78 40.47 20.82
C THR A 289 -80.96 39.00 20.48
N THR A 290 -82.20 38.53 20.52
CA THR A 290 -82.60 37.22 19.99
C THR A 290 -83.53 37.44 18.81
N THR A 291 -83.27 36.76 17.70
CA THR A 291 -84.07 36.79 16.47
C THR A 291 -84.39 35.37 16.03
N ASP A 292 -85.68 35.04 15.96
CA ASP A 292 -86.23 33.77 15.48
C ASP A 292 -87.25 34.06 14.36
N GLY A 293 -86.79 33.91 13.12
CA GLY A 293 -87.52 34.41 11.95
C GLY A 293 -87.81 35.91 12.04
N THR A 294 -89.10 36.28 12.04
CA THR A 294 -89.54 37.69 12.20
C THR A 294 -89.60 38.14 13.66
N ASN A 295 -89.58 37.21 14.61
CA ASN A 295 -89.66 37.53 16.03
C ASN A 295 -88.30 38.05 16.51
N THR A 296 -88.28 39.21 17.16
CA THR A 296 -87.07 39.78 17.75
C THR A 296 -87.34 40.29 19.15
N THR A 297 -86.48 39.92 20.10
CA THR A 297 -86.40 40.52 21.43
C THR A 297 -85.04 41.18 21.61
N THR A 298 -85.01 42.45 21.99
CA THR A 298 -83.79 43.20 22.27
C THR A 298 -83.84 43.79 23.67
N VAL A 299 -82.85 43.46 24.48
CA VAL A 299 -82.57 44.08 25.78
C VAL A 299 -81.37 45.01 25.57
N ALA A 300 -81.60 46.32 25.64
CA ALA A 300 -80.59 47.35 25.45
C ALA A 300 -80.57 48.30 26.67
N PRO A 301 -79.54 49.15 26.82
CA PRO A 301 -79.51 50.16 27.89
C PRO A 301 -80.73 51.08 27.94
N ALA A 302 -81.40 51.29 26.80
CA ALA A 302 -82.60 52.12 26.70
C ALA A 302 -83.90 51.41 27.12
N GLY A 303 -83.86 50.08 27.33
CA GLY A 303 -85.04 49.28 27.67
C GLY A 303 -85.12 47.94 26.93
N VAL A 304 -86.30 47.34 26.96
CA VAL A 304 -86.59 46.06 26.29
C VAL A 304 -87.57 46.30 25.15
N THR A 305 -87.31 45.76 23.96
CA THR A 305 -88.23 45.76 22.83
C THR A 305 -88.49 44.33 22.40
N ALA A 306 -89.76 43.94 22.24
CA ALA A 306 -90.17 42.67 21.66
C ALA A 306 -91.09 42.94 20.46
N THR A 307 -90.87 42.26 19.34
CA THR A 307 -91.68 42.36 18.13
C THR A 307 -91.81 41.01 17.47
N ASP A 308 -92.97 40.69 16.90
CA ASP A 308 -93.18 39.51 16.04
C ASP A 308 -93.02 39.84 14.54
N GLY A 309 -92.64 41.08 14.24
CA GLY A 309 -92.57 41.66 12.90
C GLY A 309 -93.80 42.49 12.53
N THR A 310 -94.91 42.33 13.24
CA THR A 310 -96.17 43.08 13.04
C THR A 310 -96.50 43.95 14.25
N ASN A 311 -96.48 43.38 15.44
CA ASN A 311 -96.77 44.04 16.70
C ASN A 311 -95.48 44.30 17.50
N THR A 312 -95.44 45.37 18.28
CA THR A 312 -94.24 45.74 19.07
C THR A 312 -94.63 46.20 20.46
N VAL A 313 -93.96 45.66 21.47
CA VAL A 313 -94.07 46.07 22.87
C VAL A 313 -92.70 46.57 23.34
N LYS A 314 -92.69 47.70 24.05
CA LYS A 314 -91.49 48.33 24.59
C LYS A 314 -91.62 48.58 26.08
N LEU A 315 -90.64 48.13 26.86
CA LEU A 315 -90.40 48.62 28.22
C LEU A 315 -89.33 49.70 28.15
N THR A 316 -89.68 50.94 28.52
CA THR A 316 -88.78 52.08 28.54
C THR A 316 -88.61 52.60 29.98
N GLY A 317 -87.73 53.60 30.17
CA GLY A 317 -87.63 54.31 31.45
C GLY A 317 -88.94 54.97 31.91
N SER A 318 -89.89 55.18 31.01
CA SER A 318 -91.20 55.79 31.30
C SER A 318 -92.33 54.78 31.49
N GLY A 319 -92.07 53.47 31.40
CA GLY A 319 -93.07 52.40 31.53
C GLY A 319 -93.24 51.53 30.29
N ILE A 320 -94.40 50.88 30.18
CA ILE A 320 -94.74 49.95 29.09
C ILE A 320 -95.51 50.68 27.99
N ASP A 321 -95.03 50.56 26.75
CA ASP A 321 -95.71 50.96 25.52
C ASP A 321 -96.08 49.69 24.73
N ALA A 322 -97.37 49.42 24.62
CA ALA A 322 -97.90 48.25 23.90
C ALA A 322 -98.18 48.52 22.41
N GLY A 323 -97.73 49.65 21.85
CA GLY A 323 -97.87 49.93 20.42
C GLY A 323 -99.33 49.98 19.95
N ASN A 324 -100.22 50.52 20.78
CA ASN A 324 -101.68 50.53 20.59
C ASN A 324 -102.35 49.14 20.58
N THR A 325 -101.72 48.13 21.19
CA THR A 325 -102.35 46.82 21.48
C THR A 325 -102.80 46.74 22.96
N GLN A 326 -103.55 45.69 23.30
CA GLN A 326 -104.05 45.46 24.66
C GLN A 326 -102.88 45.09 25.60
N ILE A 327 -102.88 45.65 26.81
CA ILE A 327 -101.98 45.31 27.93
C ILE A 327 -102.68 44.33 28.86
#